data_AF-A0A838ULT6-F1
#
_entry.id   AF-A0A838ULT6-F1
#
_cell.length_a   1.000
_cell.length_b   1.000
_cell.length_c   1.000
_cell.angle_alpha   90.00
_cell.angle_beta   90.00
_cell.angle_gamma   90.00
#
_symmetry.space_group_name_H-M   'P 1'
#
loop_
_entity.id
_entity.type
_entity.pdbx_description
1 polymer ?
#
loop_
_entity_poly.entity_id
_entity_poly.type
_entity_poly.pdbx_seq_one_letter_code
_entity_poly.pdbx_strand_id
1 'polypeptide(L)'
;MTLSPILTLAQAPSTSTTARDGAHDFDFLIGDWKAHVRRLPDRLKGSTAWVDYDGISNHRKILDSNANFEEFEVDSPQSACTSRARR
;
A
#
# COMPACT_ATOMS: atom_id res chain seq x y z
N MET A 1 -10.24 -59.88 15.97
CA MET A 1 -10.35 -58.67 16.82
C MET A 1 -8.95 -58.17 17.09
N THR A 2 -8.48 -57.18 16.33
CA THR A 2 -7.18 -56.52 16.55
C THR A 2 -7.47 -55.04 16.80
N LEU A 3 -7.14 -54.56 18.01
CA LEU A 3 -7.29 -53.16 18.40
C LEU A 3 -6.06 -52.37 17.93
N SER A 4 -6.27 -51.32 17.15
CA SER A 4 -5.22 -50.38 16.74
C SER A 4 -5.01 -49.32 17.83
N PRO A 5 -3.77 -48.87 18.09
CA PRO A 5 -3.53 -47.82 19.06
C PRO A 5 -3.80 -46.45 18.42
N ILE A 6 -4.35 -45.53 19.21
CA ILE A 6 -4.51 -44.12 18.82
C ILE A 6 -3.18 -43.41 19.12
N LEU A 7 -2.55 -42.86 18.09
CA LEU A 7 -1.40 -41.97 18.26
C LEU A 7 -1.90 -40.60 18.72
N THR A 8 -1.56 -40.19 19.94
CA THR A 8 -1.78 -38.82 20.41
C THR A 8 -0.64 -37.93 19.88
N LEU A 9 -0.99 -36.92 19.08
CA LEU A 9 -0.06 -35.89 18.67
C LEU A 9 0.21 -34.96 19.86
N ALA A 10 1.47 -34.83 20.28
CA ALA A 10 1.88 -33.85 21.28
C ALA A 10 1.79 -32.44 20.67
N GLN A 11 1.01 -31.56 21.31
CA GLN A 11 0.86 -30.17 20.89
C GLN A 11 2.08 -29.37 21.36
N ALA A 12 2.85 -28.84 20.40
CA ALA A 12 3.97 -27.95 20.70
C ALA A 12 3.46 -26.67 21.39
N PRO A 13 4.26 -26.06 22.30
CA PRO A 13 3.86 -24.81 22.95
C PRO A 13 3.69 -23.72 21.89
N SER A 14 2.45 -23.28 21.69
CA SER A 14 2.14 -22.11 20.89
C SER A 14 2.53 -20.88 21.69
N THR A 15 3.66 -20.27 21.35
CA THR A 15 3.97 -18.90 21.80
C THR A 15 2.87 -17.99 21.26
N SER A 16 1.96 -17.56 22.13
CA SER A 16 0.95 -16.57 21.81
C SER A 16 1.67 -15.23 21.60
N THR A 17 2.06 -14.95 20.36
CA THR A 17 2.48 -13.60 19.99
C THR A 17 1.26 -12.71 20.16
N THR A 18 1.32 -11.74 21.07
CA THR A 18 0.31 -10.70 21.19
C THR A 18 0.15 -10.08 19.80
N ALA A 19 -1.06 -10.13 19.25
CA ALA A 19 -1.32 -9.54 17.94
C ALA A 19 -0.98 -8.05 18.00
N ARG A 20 -0.06 -7.62 17.13
CA ARG A 20 0.26 -6.19 16.96
C ARG A 20 -0.89 -5.55 16.18
N ASP A 21 -1.30 -4.35 16.57
CA ASP A 21 -2.39 -3.62 15.88
C ASP A 21 -1.99 -3.13 14.47
N GLY A 22 -0.68 -2.95 14.22
CA GLY A 22 -0.13 -2.58 12.91
C GLY A 22 -0.36 -1.12 12.52
N ALA A 23 -0.94 -0.28 13.39
CA ALA A 23 -1.33 1.10 13.07
C ALA A 23 -0.14 2.01 12.68
N HIS A 24 1.06 1.64 13.14
CA HIS A 24 2.30 2.41 12.97
C HIS A 24 3.30 1.77 12.00
N ASP A 25 2.96 0.64 11.37
CA ASP A 25 3.88 -0.09 10.50
C ASP A 25 4.29 0.73 9.25
N PHE A 26 3.59 1.84 8.95
CA PHE A 26 3.83 2.73 7.79
C PHE A 26 4.14 4.19 8.16
N ASP A 27 4.54 4.47 9.40
CA ASP A 27 4.84 5.84 9.82
C ASP A 27 5.98 6.48 9.03
N PHE A 28 6.85 5.67 8.43
CA PHE A 28 7.93 6.11 7.54
C PHE A 28 7.45 6.79 6.24
N LEU A 29 6.18 6.61 5.84
CA LEU A 29 5.60 7.25 4.66
C LEU A 29 5.02 8.64 4.96
N ILE A 30 4.81 9.00 6.22
CA ILE A 30 4.18 10.26 6.60
C ILE A 30 5.11 11.43 6.24
N GLY A 31 4.58 12.41 5.49
CA GLY A 31 5.34 13.60 5.07
C GLY A 31 5.05 14.04 3.63
N ASP A 32 5.83 15.03 3.19
CA ASP A 32 5.79 15.57 1.83
C ASP A 32 6.93 14.98 0.98
N TRP A 33 6.57 14.41 -0.15
CA TRP A 33 7.49 13.72 -1.04
C TRP A 33 7.43 14.29 -2.45
N LYS A 34 8.59 14.38 -3.10
CA LYS A 34 8.66 14.55 -4.56
C LYS A 34 8.44 13.19 -5.22
N ALA A 35 7.55 13.14 -6.20
CA ALA A 35 7.19 11.91 -6.88
C ALA A 35 7.48 11.98 -8.37
N HIS A 36 8.03 10.89 -8.89
CA HIS A 36 8.27 10.63 -10.31
C HIS A 36 7.54 9.33 -10.63
N VAL A 37 6.43 9.39 -11.37
CA VAL A 37 5.58 8.22 -11.63
C VAL A 37 5.29 8.07 -13.12
N ARG A 38 4.95 6.85 -13.52
CA ARG A 38 4.57 6.55 -14.89
C ARG A 38 3.26 5.79 -14.94
N ARG A 39 2.39 6.15 -15.88
CA ARG A 39 1.12 5.46 -16.13
C ARG A 39 1.14 4.79 -17.50
N LEU A 40 0.67 3.55 -17.56
CA LEU A 40 0.32 2.87 -18.80
C LEU A 40 -1.18 3.11 -19.07
N PRO A 41 -1.58 3.98 -20.01
CA PRO A 41 -2.98 4.28 -20.27
C PRO A 41 -3.71 3.10 -20.93
N ASP A 42 -3.08 2.46 -21.92
CA ASP A 42 -3.64 1.35 -22.69
C ASP A 42 -3.29 -0.02 -22.07
N ARG A 43 -3.77 -0.25 -20.85
CA ARG A 43 -3.55 -1.51 -20.13
C ARG A 43 -4.17 -2.71 -20.85
N LEU A 44 -3.47 -3.84 -20.82
CA LEU A 44 -3.90 -5.14 -21.37
C LEU A 44 -4.14 -5.17 -22.90
N LYS A 45 -3.70 -4.15 -23.63
CA LYS A 45 -3.71 -4.13 -25.12
C LYS A 45 -2.37 -4.56 -25.75
N GLY A 46 -1.45 -5.11 -24.96
CA GLY A 46 -0.06 -5.35 -25.37
C GLY A 46 0.77 -4.07 -25.55
N SER A 47 0.26 -2.92 -25.13
CA SER A 47 0.96 -1.64 -25.22
C SER A 47 2.10 -1.55 -24.21
N THR A 48 3.21 -0.94 -24.65
CA THR A 48 4.38 -0.60 -23.82
C THR A 48 4.61 0.91 -23.72
N ALA A 49 3.66 1.72 -24.20
CA ALA A 49 3.78 3.18 -24.20
C ALA A 49 3.41 3.76 -22.83
N TRP A 50 4.41 4.23 -22.09
CA TRP A 50 4.24 4.86 -20.77
C TRP A 50 4.15 6.38 -20.90
N VAL A 51 3.39 6.99 -19.99
CA VAL A 51 3.31 8.44 -19.81
C VAL A 51 3.93 8.79 -18.46
N ASP A 52 4.91 9.69 -18.47
CA ASP A 52 5.61 10.20 -17.29
C ASP A 52 4.89 11.38 -16.65
N TYR A 53 4.96 11.44 -15.32
CA TYR A 53 4.41 12.49 -14.48
C TYR A 53 5.38 12.83 -13.35
N ASP A 54 5.46 14.11 -13.04
CA ASP A 54 6.20 14.65 -11.90
C ASP A 54 5.24 15.37 -10.96
N GLY A 55 5.49 15.31 -9.66
CA GLY A 55 4.64 16.01 -8.70
C GLY A 55 5.00 15.84 -7.24
N ILE A 56 4.01 16.12 -6.38
CA ILE A 56 4.13 16.09 -4.93
C ILE A 56 3.09 15.12 -4.35
N SER A 57 3.56 14.26 -3.43
CA SER A 57 2.72 13.42 -2.58
C SER A 57 2.72 13.98 -1.16
N ASN A 58 1.54 14.29 -0.63
CA ASN A 58 1.35 14.63 0.77
C ASN A 58 0.69 13.46 1.49
N HIS A 59 1.43 12.84 2.41
CA HIS A 59 0.96 11.70 3.19
C HIS A 59 0.71 12.12 4.65
N ARG A 60 -0.50 11.88 5.16
CA ARG A 60 -0.91 12.27 6.51
C ARG A 60 -1.73 11.20 7.20
N LYS A 61 -1.70 11.19 8.53
CA LYS A 61 -2.56 10.33 9.36
C LYS A 61 -3.99 10.85 9.39
N ILE A 62 -4.95 9.93 9.40
CA ILE A 62 -6.38 10.18 9.61
C ILE A 62 -6.94 9.11 10.56
N LEU A 63 -8.18 9.29 11.05
CA LEU A 63 -8.88 8.33 11.93
C LEU A 63 -8.06 7.90 13.15
N ASP A 64 -7.67 8.88 13.98
CA ASP A 64 -6.89 8.64 15.21
C ASP A 64 -5.64 7.79 14.98
N SER A 65 -4.96 8.04 13.85
CA SER A 65 -3.72 7.37 13.39
C SER A 65 -3.88 5.94 12.87
N ASN A 66 -5.10 5.40 12.83
CA ASN A 66 -5.36 4.05 12.32
C ASN A 66 -5.49 3.98 10.79
N ALA A 67 -5.39 5.10 10.10
CA ALA A 67 -5.36 5.14 8.65
C ALA A 67 -4.41 6.24 8.14
N ASN A 68 -3.87 6.00 6.95
CA ASN A 68 -3.07 6.97 6.21
C ASN A 68 -3.89 7.49 5.02
N PHE A 69 -3.73 8.77 4.71
CA PHE A 69 -4.32 9.40 3.53
C PHE A 69 -3.22 10.04 2.69
N GLU A 70 -3.27 9.78 1.39
CA GLU A 70 -2.35 10.36 0.41
C GLU A 70 -3.11 11.29 -0.53
N GLU A 71 -2.56 12.49 -0.70
CA GLU A 71 -2.98 13.44 -1.73
C GLU A 71 -1.84 13.59 -2.73
N PHE A 72 -2.17 13.41 -4.01
CA PHE A 72 -1.18 13.34 -5.08
C PHE A 72 -1.49 14.38 -6.15
N GLU A 73 -0.63 15.40 -6.26
CA GLU A 73 -0.72 16.43 -7.29
C GLU A 73 0.41 16.19 -8.29
N VAL A 74 0.06 15.92 -9.54
CA VAL A 74 1.02 15.66 -10.62
C VAL A 74 0.68 16.41 -11.88
N ASP A 75 1.72 16.75 -12.64
CA ASP A 75 1.62 17.31 -13.98
C ASP A 75 2.34 16.40 -14.98
N SER A 76 1.91 16.45 -16.25
CA SER A 76 2.60 15.74 -17.34
C SER A 76 3.08 16.75 -18.39
N PRO A 77 4.31 16.62 -18.92
CA PRO A 77 4.79 17.47 -20.00
C PRO A 77 4.13 17.17 -21.35
N GLN A 78 3.57 15.96 -21.53
CA GLN A 78 2.98 15.49 -22.80
C GLN A 78 1.51 15.88 -22.99
N SER A 79 0.84 16.31 -21.94
CA SER A 79 -0.55 16.74 -21.99
C SER A 79 -0.73 17.75 -20.86
N ALA A 80 -1.08 19.00 -21.20
CA ALA A 80 -1.46 19.99 -20.21
C ALA A 80 -2.72 19.49 -19.46
N CYS A 81 -2.52 18.72 -18.41
CA CYS A 81 -3.54 18.23 -17.51
C CYS A 81 -3.14 18.72 -16.13
N THR A 82 -3.46 19.98 -15.85
CA THR A 82 -3.38 20.52 -14.49
C THR A 82 -4.54 19.93 -13.69
N SER A 83 -4.34 18.78 -13.05
CA SER A 83 -5.31 18.26 -12.09
C SER A 83 -5.14 19.00 -10.78
N ARG A 84 -5.87 20.11 -10.61
CA ARG A 84 -5.91 20.87 -9.35
C ARG A 84 -7.19 20.53 -8.61
N ALA A 85 -7.13 19.58 -7.68
CA ALA A 85 -8.16 19.43 -6.67
C ALA A 85 -7.98 20.58 -5.67
N ARG A 86 -8.88 21.57 -5.67
CA ARG A 86 -9.00 22.48 -4.53
C ARG A 86 -10.13 21.97 -3.64
N ARG A 87 -9.91 22.06 -2.32
CA ARG A 87 -10.92 21.87 -1.27
C ARG A 87 -12.18 22.68 -1.55
#